data_AF-A0A0G0H628-F1
#
_entry.id   AF-A0A0G0H628-F1
#
_cell.length_a   1.000
_cell.length_b   1.000
_cell.length_c   1.000
_cell.angle_alpha   90.00
_cell.angle_beta   90.00
_cell.angle_gamma   90.00
#
_symmetry.space_group_name_H-M   'P 1'
#
loop_
_entity.id
_entity.type
_entity.pdbx_description
1 polymer ?
#
loop_
_entity_poly.entity_id
_entity_poly.type
_entity_poly.pdbx_seq_one_letter_code
_entity_poly.pdbx_strand_id
1 'polypeptide(L)'
;MYKSFGYDEEKHDFRIERHQIGDFGLHLSLIRSFSWGNNFPVESPFFPGKPFPYHYYFDLLVGLLEKAGLRIDIAFNGISILSFTLLLFLIYKLPQLIFRKSKLLGALSVILFVFHSNFTFIDFFKEKGLSLS
;
A
#
# COMPACT_ATOMS: atom_id res chain seq x y z
N MET A 1 4.72 5.16 16.69
CA MET A 1 5.09 4.74 15.34
C MET A 1 4.00 5.22 14.40
N TYR A 2 4.28 6.23 13.58
CA TYR A 2 3.34 6.81 12.62
C TYR A 2 2.99 5.73 11.59
N LYS A 3 1.85 5.07 11.76
CA LYS A 3 1.33 4.11 10.78
C LYS A 3 0.47 4.89 9.79
N SER A 4 0.63 4.66 8.49
CA SER A 4 -0.25 5.24 7.46
C SER A 4 -1.73 4.95 7.75
N PHE A 5 -2.00 3.75 8.28
CA PHE A 5 -3.28 3.35 8.84
C PHE A 5 -3.12 2.45 10.06
N GLY A 6 -3.86 2.75 11.12
CA GLY A 6 -3.92 1.95 12.34
C GLY A 6 -5.29 2.04 13.02
N TYR A 7 -5.51 1.17 13.98
CA TYR A 7 -6.70 1.17 14.84
C TYR A 7 -6.29 1.31 16.31
N ASP A 8 -6.98 2.18 17.04
CA ASP A 8 -6.86 2.35 18.49
C ASP A 8 -7.92 1.48 19.19
N GLU A 9 -7.50 0.46 19.91
CA GLU A 9 -8.42 -0.46 20.61
C GLU A 9 -9.09 0.17 21.83
N GLU A 10 -8.42 1.12 22.50
CA GLU A 10 -8.98 1.75 23.70
C GLU A 10 -10.02 2.81 23.34
N LYS A 11 -9.76 3.56 22.27
CA LYS A 11 -10.65 4.65 21.81
C LYS A 11 -11.64 4.22 20.73
N HIS A 12 -11.44 3.03 20.17
CA HIS A 12 -12.19 2.51 19.02
C HIS A 12 -12.10 3.39 17.76
N ASP A 13 -10.99 4.11 17.59
CA ASP A 13 -10.81 5.09 16.52
C ASP A 13 -9.81 4.61 15.45
N PHE A 14 -10.06 4.99 14.20
CA PHE A 14 -9.07 4.86 13.13
C PHE A 14 -8.03 5.97 13.22
N ARG A 15 -6.77 5.59 13.07
CA ARG A 15 -5.62 6.49 12.96
C ARG A 15 -5.14 6.48 11.53
N ILE A 16 -5.34 7.59 10.82
CA ILE A 16 -4.95 7.76 9.42
C ILE A 16 -4.05 8.99 9.34
N GLU A 17 -2.96 8.87 8.59
CA GLU A 17 -2.07 10.01 8.34
C GLU A 17 -2.80 11.11 7.57
N ARG A 18 -2.56 12.39 7.92
CA ARG A 18 -3.31 13.54 7.38
C ARG A 18 -3.34 13.58 5.84
N HIS A 19 -2.22 13.22 5.21
CA HIS A 19 -2.08 13.23 3.75
C HIS A 19 -2.75 12.04 3.05
N GLN A 20 -3.25 11.06 3.82
CA GLN A 20 -3.87 9.83 3.33
C GLN A 20 -5.39 9.81 3.51
N ILE A 21 -5.97 10.83 4.14
CA ILE A 21 -7.41 10.86 4.48
C ILE A 21 -8.31 10.71 3.24
N GLY A 22 -7.93 11.32 2.10
CA GLY A 22 -8.70 11.22 0.86
C GLY A 22 -8.75 9.80 0.30
N ASP A 23 -7.59 9.14 0.22
CA ASP A 23 -7.46 7.77 -0.27
C ASP A 23 -8.17 6.78 0.66
N PHE A 24 -7.91 6.88 1.97
CA PHE A 24 -8.54 6.01 2.95
C PHE A 24 -10.05 6.26 3.08
N GLY A 25 -10.54 7.46 2.76
CA GLY A 25 -11.97 7.73 2.68
C GLY A 25 -12.68 6.80 1.68
N LEU A 26 -12.07 6.59 0.50
CA LEU A 26 -12.60 5.65 -0.50
C LEU A 26 -12.37 4.19 -0.07
N HIS A 27 -11.13 3.82 0.25
CA HIS A 27 -10.76 2.43 0.57
C HIS A 27 -11.54 1.88 1.76
N LEU A 28 -11.61 2.63 2.87
CA LEU A 28 -12.35 2.18 4.05
C LEU A 28 -13.85 2.06 3.78
N SER A 29 -14.42 2.97 3.00
CA SER A 29 -15.84 2.90 2.64
C SER A 29 -16.14 1.64 1.81
N LEU A 30 -15.29 1.32 0.84
CA LEU A 30 -15.42 0.09 0.05
C LEU A 30 -15.24 -1.16 0.91
N ILE A 31 -14.16 -1.23 1.69
CA ILE A 31 -13.88 -2.36 2.60
C ILE A 31 -15.08 -2.61 3.53
N ARG A 32 -15.60 -1.56 4.17
CA ARG A 32 -16.78 -1.65 5.05
C ARG A 32 -18.04 -2.05 4.32
N SER A 33 -18.23 -1.60 3.08
CA SER A 33 -19.37 -2.01 2.25
C SER A 33 -19.36 -3.51 1.92
N PHE A 34 -18.18 -4.14 1.87
CA PHE A 34 -18.03 -5.58 1.67
C PHE A 34 -18.06 -6.37 2.99
N SER A 35 -17.49 -5.83 4.06
CA SER A 35 -17.38 -6.54 5.33
C SER A 35 -18.68 -6.53 6.13
N TRP A 36 -19.35 -5.38 6.22
CA TRP A 36 -20.61 -5.19 6.95
C TRP A 36 -21.83 -5.16 6.03
N GLY A 37 -21.63 -4.77 4.77
CA GLY A 37 -22.71 -4.67 3.78
C GLY A 37 -22.82 -5.88 2.85
N ASN A 38 -23.69 -5.71 1.85
CA ASN A 38 -23.87 -6.61 0.71
C ASN A 38 -23.67 -5.81 -0.58
N ASN A 39 -22.51 -5.17 -0.75
CA ASN A 39 -22.22 -4.34 -1.92
C ASN A 39 -21.89 -5.18 -3.17
N PHE A 40 -22.89 -5.94 -3.63
CA PHE A 40 -22.84 -6.77 -4.84
C PHE A 40 -24.17 -6.66 -5.60
N PRO A 41 -24.18 -6.16 -6.86
CA PRO A 41 -23.04 -5.64 -7.64
C PRO A 41 -22.36 -4.43 -6.98
N VAL A 42 -21.07 -4.21 -7.26
CA VAL A 42 -20.29 -3.18 -6.56
C VAL A 42 -20.71 -1.78 -6.98
N GLU A 43 -21.20 -1.00 -6.02
CA GLU A 43 -21.61 0.38 -6.19
C GLU A 43 -20.61 1.36 -5.57
N SER A 44 -20.63 2.60 -6.08
CA SER A 44 -19.83 3.69 -5.56
C SER A 44 -20.26 4.08 -4.15
N PRO A 45 -19.33 4.17 -3.17
CA PRO A 45 -19.68 4.60 -1.82
C PRO A 45 -20.10 6.08 -1.75
N PHE A 46 -19.79 6.86 -2.79
CA PHE A 46 -20.12 8.29 -2.86
C PHE A 46 -21.38 8.59 -3.69
N PHE A 47 -21.79 7.67 -4.56
CA PHE A 47 -22.93 7.84 -5.47
C PHE A 47 -23.79 6.57 -5.48
N PRO A 48 -24.85 6.51 -4.63
CA PRO A 48 -25.71 5.34 -4.53
C PRO A 48 -26.33 4.93 -5.87
N GLY A 49 -26.47 3.63 -6.12
CA GLY A 49 -27.07 3.08 -7.34
C GLY A 49 -26.21 3.19 -8.59
N LYS A 50 -24.97 3.71 -8.49
CA LYS A 50 -24.04 3.77 -9.62
C LYS A 50 -22.97 2.69 -9.50
N PRO A 51 -22.66 1.97 -10.60
CA PRO A 51 -21.53 1.04 -10.63
C PRO A 51 -20.23 1.73 -10.24
N PHE A 52 -19.39 1.05 -9.46
CA PHE A 52 -18.08 1.56 -9.10
C PHE A 52 -17.11 1.48 -10.30
N PRO A 53 -16.49 2.59 -10.74
CA PRO A 53 -15.75 2.65 -12.00
C PRO A 53 -14.27 2.24 -11.90
N TYR A 54 -13.79 1.78 -10.74
CA TYR A 54 -12.36 1.53 -10.49
C TYR A 54 -12.07 0.12 -9.97
N HIS A 55 -10.80 -0.26 -9.91
CA HIS A 55 -10.38 -1.55 -9.35
C HIS A 55 -10.64 -1.60 -7.84
N TYR A 56 -11.36 -2.63 -7.39
CA TYR A 56 -11.77 -2.80 -5.98
C TYR A 56 -11.36 -4.15 -5.38
N TYR A 57 -10.63 -5.00 -6.13
CA TYR A 57 -10.32 -6.37 -5.68
C TYR A 57 -9.48 -6.42 -4.40
N PHE A 58 -8.61 -5.43 -4.21
CA PHE A 58 -7.85 -5.28 -2.97
C PHE A 58 -8.78 -4.98 -1.79
N ASP A 59 -9.67 -3.99 -1.94
CA ASP A 59 -10.65 -3.62 -0.91
C ASP A 59 -11.63 -4.75 -0.60
N LEU A 60 -12.04 -5.50 -1.63
CA LEU A 60 -12.85 -6.70 -1.49
C LEU A 60 -12.12 -7.75 -0.66
N LEU A 61 -10.87 -8.08 -0.98
CA LEU A 61 -10.10 -9.06 -0.23
C LEU A 61 -9.93 -8.64 1.23
N VAL A 62 -9.60 -7.37 1.48
CA VAL A 62 -9.50 -6.83 2.84
C VAL A 62 -10.85 -6.90 3.56
N GLY A 63 -11.95 -6.55 2.89
CA GLY A 63 -13.30 -6.63 3.44
C GLY A 63 -13.75 -8.05 3.76
N LEU A 64 -13.37 -9.05 2.96
CA LEU A 64 -13.62 -10.46 3.25
C LEU A 64 -12.82 -10.97 4.45
N LEU A 65 -11.54 -10.57 4.58
CA LEU A 65 -10.75 -10.88 5.76
C LEU A 65 -11.32 -10.22 7.02
N GLU A 66 -11.78 -8.97 6.90
CA GLU A 66 -12.45 -8.29 7.99
C GLU A 66 -13.73 -8.99 8.40
N LYS A 67 -14.56 -9.40 7.42
CA LYS A 67 -15.77 -10.18 7.64
C LYS A 67 -15.49 -11.51 8.33
N ALA A 68 -14.33 -12.12 8.07
CA ALA A 68 -13.86 -13.33 8.73
C ALA A 68 -13.34 -13.10 10.16
N GLY A 69 -13.30 -11.86 10.65
CA GLY A 69 -12.92 -11.49 12.02
C GLY A 69 -11.51 -10.92 12.16
N LEU A 70 -10.76 -10.74 11.07
CA LEU A 70 -9.47 -10.05 11.14
C LEU A 70 -9.69 -8.54 11.31
N ARG A 71 -8.94 -7.90 12.19
CA ARG A 71 -9.01 -6.43 12.30
C ARG A 71 -8.60 -5.76 10.99
N ILE A 72 -9.36 -4.75 10.57
CA ILE A 72 -9.18 -4.05 9.30
C ILE A 72 -7.77 -3.46 9.11
N ASP A 73 -7.15 -2.94 10.15
CA ASP A 73 -5.78 -2.40 10.09
C ASP A 73 -4.75 -3.50 9.88
N ILE A 74 -4.96 -4.67 10.47
CA ILE A 74 -4.11 -5.84 10.27
C ILE A 74 -4.33 -6.43 8.87
N ALA A 75 -5.59 -6.55 8.43
CA ALA A 75 -5.93 -7.07 7.11
C ALA A 75 -5.32 -6.21 5.99
N PHE A 76 -5.54 -4.89 6.05
CA PHE A 76 -5.04 -3.94 5.06
C PHE A 76 -3.50 -3.92 5.04
N ASN A 77 -2.87 -3.68 6.19
CA ASN A 77 -1.41 -3.58 6.24
C ASN A 77 -0.74 -4.93 5.96
N GLY A 78 -1.34 -6.04 6.40
CA GLY A 78 -0.81 -7.39 6.19
C GLY A 78 -0.74 -7.76 4.71
N ILE A 79 -1.82 -7.54 3.95
CA ILE A 79 -1.83 -7.78 2.50
C ILE A 79 -0.85 -6.84 1.79
N SER A 80 -0.78 -5.57 2.19
CA SER A 80 0.16 -4.59 1.62
C SER A 80 1.61 -5.00 1.84
N ILE A 81 1.98 -5.40 3.05
CA ILE A 81 3.34 -5.88 3.39
C ILE A 81 3.68 -7.13 2.58
N LEU A 82 2.75 -8.10 2.50
CA LEU A 82 2.96 -9.34 1.76
C LEU A 82 3.14 -9.07 0.26
N SER A 83 2.28 -8.24 -0.32
CA SER A 83 2.34 -7.84 -1.74
C SER A 83 3.65 -7.12 -2.06
N PHE A 84 4.05 -6.17 -1.22
CA PHE A 84 5.30 -5.44 -1.41
C PHE A 84 6.52 -6.35 -1.24
N THR A 85 6.52 -7.25 -0.27
CA THR A 85 7.60 -8.24 -0.07
C THR A 85 7.74 -9.15 -1.29
N LEU A 86 6.62 -9.64 -1.83
CA LEU A 86 6.63 -10.46 -3.04
C LEU A 86 7.16 -9.68 -4.24
N LEU A 87 6.76 -8.42 -4.40
CA LEU A 87 7.30 -7.55 -5.45
C LEU A 87 8.82 -7.40 -5.34
N LEU A 88 9.34 -7.08 -4.15
CA LEU A 88 10.80 -6.97 -3.93
C LEU A 88 11.52 -8.30 -4.22
N PHE A 89 10.92 -9.43 -3.84
CA PHE A 89 11.46 -10.74 -4.16
C PHE A 89 11.49 -11.01 -5.66
N LEU A 90 10.43 -10.63 -6.40
CA LEU A 90 10.40 -10.75 -7.86
C LEU A 90 11.48 -9.88 -8.51
N ILE A 91 11.61 -8.62 -8.09
CA ILE A 91 12.66 -7.70 -8.57
C ILE A 91 14.05 -8.30 -8.30
N TYR A 92 14.26 -8.86 -7.11
CA TYR A 92 15.49 -9.54 -6.77
C TYR A 92 15.78 -10.72 -7.71
N LYS A 93 14.75 -11.48 -8.12
CA LYS A 93 14.86 -12.70 -8.95
C LYS A 93 14.94 -12.45 -10.46
N LEU A 94 14.48 -11.30 -10.95
CA LEU A 94 14.44 -11.00 -12.38
C LEU A 94 15.82 -11.09 -13.07
N PRO A 95 16.91 -10.53 -12.52
CA PRO A 95 18.22 -10.58 -13.19
C PRO A 95 18.78 -11.99 -13.34
N GLN A 96 18.51 -12.89 -12.39
CA GLN A 96 18.97 -14.27 -12.45
C GLN A 96 18.12 -15.09 -13.42
N LEU A 97 16.80 -14.83 -13.47
CA LEU A 97 15.88 -15.53 -14.37
C LEU A 97 16.09 -15.15 -15.83
N ILE A 98 16.22 -13.85 -16.13
CA ILE A 98 16.27 -13.36 -17.52
C ILE A 98 17.69 -13.33 -18.05
N PHE A 99 18.62 -12.76 -17.27
CA PHE A 99 19.97 -12.45 -17.75
C PHE A 99 21.04 -13.41 -17.24
N ARG A 100 20.65 -14.46 -16.48
CA ARG A 100 21.56 -15.41 -15.80
C ARG A 100 22.64 -14.70 -14.97
N LYS A 101 22.27 -13.57 -14.36
CA LYS A 101 23.19 -12.71 -13.60
C LYS A 101 23.35 -13.16 -12.15
N SER A 102 24.31 -12.56 -11.45
CA SER A 102 24.63 -12.87 -10.07
C SER A 102 23.55 -12.38 -9.08
N LYS A 103 23.55 -12.98 -7.88
CA LYS A 103 22.69 -12.53 -6.76
C LYS A 103 22.96 -11.07 -6.35
N LEU A 104 24.19 -10.60 -6.51
CA LEU A 104 24.58 -9.22 -6.25
C LEU A 104 23.78 -8.23 -7.11
N LEU A 105 23.60 -8.53 -8.40
CA LEU A 105 22.82 -7.67 -9.29
C LEU A 105 21.34 -7.65 -8.92
N GLY A 106 20.78 -8.76 -8.47
CA GLY A 106 19.42 -8.80 -7.91
C GLY A 106 19.27 -7.93 -6.66
N ALA A 107 20.23 -7.99 -5.73
CA ALA A 107 20.23 -7.15 -4.54
C ALA A 107 20.34 -5.67 -4.91
N LEU A 108 21.21 -5.34 -5.87
CA LEU A 108 21.36 -3.98 -6.39
C LEU A 108 20.05 -3.48 -7.05
N SER A 109 19.34 -4.32 -7.79
CA SER A 109 18.03 -3.98 -8.36
C SER A 109 17.00 -3.64 -7.29
N VAL A 110 16.94 -4.39 -6.19
CA VAL A 110 16.04 -4.07 -5.06
C VAL A 110 16.42 -2.75 -4.41
N ILE A 111 17.72 -2.51 -4.17
CA ILE A 111 18.20 -1.25 -3.59
C ILE A 111 17.81 -0.07 -4.50
N LEU A 112 18.10 -0.15 -5.79
CA LEU A 112 17.76 0.90 -6.75
C LEU A 112 16.25 1.09 -6.97
N PHE A 113 15.42 0.11 -6.62
CA PHE A 113 13.97 0.23 -6.68
C PHE A 113 13.38 0.91 -5.44
N VAL A 114 13.88 0.54 -4.25
CA VAL A 114 13.41 1.11 -2.97
C VAL A 114 13.89 2.55 -2.81
N PHE A 115 15.13 2.82 -3.18
CA PHE A 115 15.68 4.17 -3.20
C PHE A 115 15.37 4.83 -4.54
N HIS A 116 15.25 6.15 -4.55
CA HIS A 116 15.00 6.88 -5.78
C HIS A 116 16.08 6.52 -6.81
N SER A 117 15.67 5.94 -7.93
CA SER A 117 16.59 5.57 -9.02
C SER A 117 17.17 6.78 -9.75
N ASN A 118 16.68 7.99 -9.42
CA ASN A 118 17.24 9.23 -9.92
C ASN A 118 18.39 9.71 -9.02
N PHE A 119 19.37 10.34 -9.66
CA PHE A 119 20.46 11.00 -8.99
C PHE A 119 20.12 12.47 -8.66
N THR A 120 18.83 12.83 -8.54
CA THR A 120 18.42 14.23 -8.30
C THR A 120 18.93 14.74 -6.95
N PHE A 121 19.22 13.85 -6.00
CA PHE A 121 19.94 14.20 -4.78
C PHE A 121 21.32 14.80 -5.06
N ILE A 122 22.01 14.39 -6.14
CA ILE A 122 23.29 14.96 -6.55
C ILE A 122 23.09 16.42 -6.96
N ASP A 123 22.06 16.73 -7.74
CA ASP A 123 21.75 18.10 -8.15
C ASP A 123 21.33 18.96 -6.96
N PHE A 124 20.56 18.40 -6.03
CA PHE A 124 20.26 19.03 -4.74
C PHE A 124 21.53 19.39 -3.95
N PHE A 125 22.49 18.47 -3.82
CA PHE A 125 23.76 18.74 -3.13
C PHE A 125 24.64 19.75 -3.87
N LYS A 126 24.62 19.77 -5.20
CA LYS A 126 25.30 20.80 -6.00
C LYS A 126 24.71 22.19 -5.76
N GLU A 127 23.39 22.30 -5.69
CA GLU A 127 22.70 23.58 -5.53
C GLU A 127 22.71 24.11 -4.09
N LYS A 128 22.56 23.23 -3.10
CA LYS A 128 22.34 23.61 -1.69
C LYS A 128 23.55 23.37 -0.79
N GLY A 129 24.55 22.62 -1.24
CA GLY A 129 25.68 22.21 -0.41
C GLY A 129 25.30 21.21 0.68
N LEU A 130 26.30 20.63 1.36
CA LEU A 130 26.10 19.79 2.54
C LEU A 130 26.00 20.70 3.78
N SER A 131 24.78 20.91 4.28
CA SER A 131 24.58 21.53 5.60
C SER A 131 24.74 20.47 6.68
N LEU A 132 25.87 20.51 7.40
CA LEU A 132 26.16 19.64 8.55
C LEU A 132 25.81 20.29 9.90
N SER A 133 24.97 21.34 9.90
CA SER A 133 24.51 22.01 11.14
C SER A 133 23.26 21.36 11.71
#